data_AF-A0A550GNL3-F1
#
_entry.id   AF-A0A550GNL3-F1
#
_cell.length_a   1.000
_cell.length_b   1.000
_cell.length_c   1.000
_cell.angle_alpha   90.00
_cell.angle_beta   90.00
_cell.angle_gamma   90.00
#
_symmetry.space_group_name_H-M   'P 1'
#
loop_
_entity.id
_entity.type
_entity.pdbx_description
1 polymer ?
#
loop_
_entity_poly.entity_id
_entity_poly.type
_entity_poly.pdbx_seq_one_letter_code
_entity_poly.pdbx_strand_id
1 'polypeptide(L)'
;MIHKKSLTMILGSLLLLSAFMLPATSLFAHGQDTLFTITLTVPNTNPSRQAWSEIIQQSFIEAGIDAKRVIHDWDTIYDRALDPPPEVAGKIYDDGGFDLLFVGYAMTVDPEPLSLYHSSQATTAVPPGQNYYNWINDENDRLCDLISQTVDEEERLGYVKEWQQLAYQENPSLTIEYDEEVVVYDPTALVGDPLEILHYPCWPRAAEWQLNPSTTQDTIVIAQTGPCPEEGMMDLVSTSYYDLTGYGNVYDPLVYRENLETFGLIPGLALSWDVAADEKTWTVKLRQGATFHDGVEFTADDVVFTYKAAQSDELASQYGGFLKQIIGGAENVVKVDDYTVQFNLPETYAYFPEVIL
;
A
#
# COMPACT_ATOMS: atom_id res chain seq x y z
N MET A 1 -24.28 -53.41 2.56
CA MET A 1 -23.52 -53.78 3.77
C MET A 1 -22.17 -53.09 3.61
N ILE A 2 -21.85 -52.00 4.30
CA ILE A 2 -21.75 -51.80 5.74
C ILE A 2 -22.27 -50.40 6.14
N HIS A 3 -22.75 -50.32 7.38
CA HIS A 3 -23.50 -49.27 8.06
C HIS A 3 -22.91 -47.83 8.02
N LYS A 4 -23.78 -46.88 7.64
CA LYS A 4 -23.77 -45.50 8.17
C LYS A 4 -24.56 -45.50 9.48
N LYS A 5 -23.94 -45.11 10.60
CA LYS A 5 -24.62 -44.56 11.78
C LYS A 5 -23.67 -43.65 12.59
N SER A 6 -24.15 -42.42 12.77
CA SER A 6 -23.98 -41.55 13.94
C SER A 6 -22.62 -40.90 14.23
N LEU A 7 -22.52 -39.63 13.84
CA LEU A 7 -22.17 -38.50 14.72
C LEU A 7 -22.82 -37.24 14.11
N THR A 8 -24.09 -36.95 14.41
CA THR A 8 -24.55 -36.06 15.50
C THR A 8 -24.08 -34.61 15.33
N MET A 9 -25.03 -33.76 14.92
CA MET A 9 -25.21 -32.32 15.22
C MET A 9 -23.95 -31.45 15.35
N ILE A 10 -23.81 -30.47 14.45
CA ILE A 10 -24.00 -29.02 14.70
C ILE A 10 -23.92 -28.35 13.32
N LEU A 11 -25.07 -28.27 12.64
CA LEU A 11 -25.27 -27.37 11.50
C LEU A 11 -26.62 -26.69 11.78
N GLY A 12 -26.58 -25.39 12.04
CA GLY A 12 -27.78 -24.59 12.36
C GLY A 12 -27.71 -23.83 13.67
N SER A 13 -26.63 -23.09 13.94
CA SER A 13 -26.57 -22.08 15.00
C SER A 13 -25.48 -21.03 14.69
N LEU A 14 -25.64 -20.26 13.61
CA LEU A 14 -24.82 -19.05 13.36
C LEU A 14 -25.58 -18.01 12.50
N LEU A 15 -26.92 -18.02 12.63
CA LEU A 15 -27.83 -17.01 12.08
C LEU A 15 -28.83 -16.57 13.16
N LEU A 16 -28.32 -16.44 14.38
CA LEU A 16 -28.91 -15.63 15.42
C LEU A 16 -27.77 -14.73 15.89
N LEU A 17 -27.57 -13.63 15.15
CA LEU A 17 -27.20 -12.38 15.81
C LEU A 17 -28.15 -12.29 17.00
N SER A 18 -27.62 -12.52 18.19
CA SER A 18 -28.30 -12.12 19.39
C SER A 18 -28.35 -10.60 19.29
N ALA A 19 -29.48 -10.12 18.78
CA ALA A 19 -30.06 -8.86 19.18
C ALA A 19 -30.31 -8.93 20.70
N PHE A 20 -29.23 -8.93 21.49
CA PHE A 20 -29.22 -8.12 22.68
C PHE A 20 -29.03 -6.69 22.18
N MET A 21 -30.13 -6.12 21.66
CA MET A 21 -30.42 -4.74 22.02
C MET A 21 -30.51 -4.76 23.55
N LEU A 22 -29.36 -4.54 24.21
CA LEU A 22 -29.39 -3.84 25.47
C LEU A 22 -30.30 -2.63 25.22
N PRO A 23 -31.29 -2.36 26.07
CA PRO A 23 -31.98 -1.09 25.95
C PRO A 23 -30.86 -0.04 25.93
N ALA A 24 -30.86 0.81 24.92
CA ALA A 24 -30.06 2.02 24.90
C ALA A 24 -30.58 2.95 26.00
N THR A 25 -30.47 2.53 27.26
CA THR A 25 -30.30 3.44 28.36
C THR A 25 -28.94 4.04 28.10
N SER A 26 -28.93 5.28 27.60
CA SER A 26 -27.70 6.05 27.47
C SER A 26 -26.94 5.90 28.78
N LEU A 27 -25.78 5.24 28.73
CA LEU A 27 -24.92 5.08 29.90
C LEU A 27 -24.38 6.45 30.37
N PHE A 28 -24.59 7.48 29.56
CA PHE A 28 -24.32 8.86 29.85
C PHE A 28 -25.65 9.60 30.00
N ALA A 29 -25.99 9.93 31.23
CA ALA A 29 -27.05 10.88 31.53
C ALA A 29 -26.65 12.26 30.97
N HIS A 30 -27.62 12.99 30.39
CA HIS A 30 -27.46 14.39 30.00
C HIS A 30 -26.86 15.19 31.17
N GLY A 31 -25.60 15.64 31.02
CA GLY A 31 -24.90 16.49 32.00
C GLY A 31 -23.57 15.97 32.57
N GLN A 32 -22.94 14.93 32.01
CA GLN A 32 -21.55 14.61 32.35
C GLN A 32 -20.56 15.47 31.55
N ASP A 33 -19.49 15.90 32.22
CA ASP A 33 -18.33 16.52 31.60
C ASP A 33 -17.78 15.62 30.49
N THR A 34 -17.50 16.20 29.32
CA THR A 34 -16.86 15.50 28.19
C THR A 34 -15.54 14.92 28.64
N LEU A 35 -15.27 13.64 28.32
CA LEU A 35 -14.02 12.98 28.71
C LEU A 35 -12.80 13.70 28.12
N PHE A 36 -12.84 13.92 26.81
CA PHE A 36 -11.90 14.70 26.02
C PHE A 36 -12.55 15.03 24.67
N THR A 37 -11.91 15.90 23.89
CA THR A 37 -12.29 16.23 22.52
C THR A 37 -11.37 15.51 21.53
N ILE A 38 -11.92 15.04 20.42
CA ILE A 38 -11.16 14.43 19.32
C ILE A 38 -11.71 14.91 17.98
N THR A 39 -10.83 15.16 17.01
CA THR A 39 -11.22 15.58 15.67
C THR A 39 -10.90 14.51 14.63
N LEU A 40 -11.95 14.03 13.96
CA LEU A 40 -11.87 13.17 12.80
C LEU A 40 -11.57 14.03 11.57
N THR A 41 -10.36 13.87 11.03
CA THR A 41 -9.90 14.46 9.77
C THR A 41 -10.32 13.54 8.63
N VAL A 42 -11.28 13.99 7.82
CA VAL A 42 -11.92 13.17 6.79
C VAL A 42 -11.61 13.73 5.41
N PRO A 43 -11.02 12.94 4.49
CA PRO A 43 -10.88 13.37 3.10
C PRO A 43 -12.22 13.68 2.45
N ASN A 44 -12.25 14.72 1.60
CA ASN A 44 -13.43 15.10 0.83
C ASN A 44 -13.73 14.12 -0.31
N THR A 45 -12.77 13.24 -0.65
CA THR A 45 -12.95 12.15 -1.60
C THR A 45 -13.49 10.89 -0.90
N ASN A 46 -14.05 9.97 -1.69
CA ASN A 46 -14.60 8.69 -1.23
C ASN A 46 -15.83 8.80 -0.28
N PRO A 47 -17.06 8.62 -0.81
CA PRO A 47 -18.28 8.62 -0.01
C PRO A 47 -18.33 7.57 1.12
N SER A 48 -17.64 6.43 0.97
CA SER A 48 -17.57 5.37 2.01
C SER A 48 -16.90 5.91 3.28
N ARG A 49 -15.74 6.57 3.14
CA ARG A 49 -15.02 7.19 4.26
C ARG A 49 -15.88 8.22 4.98
N GLN A 50 -16.65 9.01 4.24
CA GLN A 50 -17.55 9.99 4.82
C GLN A 50 -18.68 9.33 5.62
N ALA A 51 -19.30 8.28 5.09
CA ALA A 51 -20.33 7.52 5.82
C ALA A 51 -19.77 6.87 7.09
N TRP A 52 -18.60 6.22 7.01
CA TRP A 52 -17.92 5.64 8.17
C TRP A 52 -17.58 6.67 9.24
N SER A 53 -17.12 7.86 8.82
CA SER A 53 -16.78 8.93 9.77
C SER A 53 -17.99 9.44 10.57
N GLU A 54 -19.20 9.40 10.01
CA GLU A 54 -20.42 9.74 10.74
C GLU A 54 -20.78 8.68 11.79
N ILE A 55 -20.66 7.39 11.43
CA ILE A 55 -20.89 6.27 12.35
C ILE A 55 -19.89 6.31 13.51
N ILE A 56 -18.62 6.54 13.22
CA ILE A 56 -17.56 6.59 14.22
C ILE A 56 -17.74 7.82 15.13
N GLN A 57 -18.05 8.99 14.57
CA GLN A 57 -18.36 10.19 15.36
C GLN A 57 -19.50 9.94 16.35
N GLN A 58 -20.61 9.36 15.88
CA GLN A 58 -21.76 9.08 16.72
C GLN A 58 -21.42 8.07 17.82
N SER A 59 -20.62 7.05 17.51
CA SER A 59 -20.16 6.05 18.49
C SER A 59 -19.30 6.68 19.59
N PHE A 60 -18.42 7.63 19.25
CA PHE A 60 -17.63 8.38 20.25
C PHE A 60 -18.51 9.28 21.13
N ILE A 61 -19.48 9.98 20.53
CA ILE A 61 -20.44 10.81 21.28
C ILE A 61 -21.24 9.95 22.27
N GLU A 62 -21.70 8.78 21.85
CA GLU A 62 -22.38 7.81 22.70
C GLU A 62 -21.50 7.25 23.82
N ALA A 63 -20.18 7.27 23.64
CA ALA A 63 -19.19 6.90 24.65
C ALA A 63 -18.77 8.08 25.56
N GLY A 64 -19.35 9.28 25.39
CA GLY A 64 -19.05 10.46 26.21
C GLY A 64 -17.84 11.28 25.76
N ILE A 65 -17.38 11.09 24.52
CA ILE A 65 -16.28 11.84 23.90
C ILE A 65 -16.85 12.96 23.01
N ASP A 66 -16.28 14.17 23.09
CA ASP A 66 -16.61 15.27 22.18
C ASP A 66 -15.94 15.06 20.82
N ALA A 67 -16.57 14.27 19.96
CA ALA A 67 -16.06 13.96 18.62
C ALA A 67 -16.51 14.98 17.58
N LYS A 68 -15.55 15.70 17.00
CA LYS A 68 -15.75 16.60 15.86
C LYS A 68 -15.40 15.87 14.57
N ARG A 69 -16.11 16.21 13.50
CA ARG A 69 -15.83 15.71 12.15
C ARG A 69 -15.55 16.90 11.24
N VAL A 70 -14.39 16.91 10.59
CA VAL A 70 -14.00 17.97 9.64
C VAL A 70 -13.57 17.35 8.32
N ILE A 71 -14.16 17.83 7.23
CA ILE A 71 -13.87 17.38 5.87
C ILE A 71 -12.84 18.32 5.25
N HIS A 72 -11.76 17.75 4.70
CA HIS A 72 -10.65 18.48 4.09
C HIS A 72 -10.34 18.00 2.67
N ASP A 73 -9.80 18.86 1.83
CA ASP A 73 -9.09 18.47 0.60
C ASP A 73 -7.76 17.77 0.91
N TRP A 74 -7.17 17.12 -0.10
CA TRP A 74 -5.93 16.35 0.07
C TRP A 74 -4.73 17.24 0.38
N ASP A 75 -4.60 18.42 -0.22
CA ASP A 75 -3.51 19.36 0.08
C ASP A 75 -3.48 19.67 1.58
N THR A 76 -4.64 19.97 2.15
CA THR A 76 -4.79 20.20 3.60
C THR A 76 -4.47 18.95 4.42
N ILE A 77 -4.74 17.74 3.92
CA ILE A 77 -4.38 16.50 4.62
C ILE A 77 -2.86 16.27 4.59
N TYR A 78 -2.20 16.56 3.47
CA TYR A 78 -0.74 16.48 3.36
C TYR A 78 -0.07 17.40 4.37
N ASP A 79 -0.42 18.69 4.37
CA ASP A 79 0.16 19.71 5.26
C ASP A 79 -0.02 19.40 6.75
N ARG A 80 -1.04 18.60 7.10
CA ARG A 80 -1.40 18.31 8.49
C ARG A 80 -0.94 16.94 8.97
N ALA A 81 -0.82 15.97 8.08
CA ALA A 81 -0.69 14.56 8.46
C ALA A 81 0.34 13.77 7.65
N LEU A 82 0.36 13.88 6.32
CA LEU A 82 1.14 12.96 5.48
C LEU A 82 2.55 13.47 5.17
N ASP A 83 2.68 14.75 4.82
CA ASP A 83 3.96 15.43 4.63
C ASP A 83 3.94 16.80 5.33
N PRO A 84 3.74 16.82 6.66
CA PRO A 84 3.56 18.06 7.39
C PRO A 84 4.89 18.83 7.50
N PRO A 85 4.85 20.19 7.48
CA PRO A 85 6.00 20.99 7.87
C PRO A 85 6.55 20.57 9.25
N PRO A 86 7.85 20.73 9.54
CA PRO A 86 8.44 20.32 10.81
C PRO A 86 7.77 20.94 12.05
N GLU A 87 7.20 22.13 11.91
CA GLU A 87 6.44 22.79 12.97
C GLU A 87 5.02 22.24 13.17
N VAL A 88 4.51 21.37 12.29
CA VAL A 88 3.20 20.72 12.36
C VAL A 88 3.32 19.22 12.68
N ALA A 89 4.38 18.56 12.23
CA ALA A 89 4.60 17.12 12.40
C ALA A 89 4.35 16.63 13.85
N GLY A 90 3.46 15.63 13.98
CA GLY A 90 3.11 15.01 15.26
C GLY A 90 2.23 15.84 16.19
N LYS A 91 1.70 16.99 15.75
CA LYS A 91 0.79 17.81 16.56
C LYS A 91 -0.67 17.34 16.48
N ILE A 92 -1.43 17.72 17.50
CA ILE A 92 -2.89 17.53 17.54
C ILE A 92 -3.59 18.46 16.55
N TYR A 93 -4.88 18.20 16.30
CA TYR A 93 -5.67 18.95 15.34
C TYR A 93 -5.66 20.47 15.57
N ASP A 94 -5.86 20.92 16.82
CA ASP A 94 -5.96 22.36 17.12
C ASP A 94 -4.63 23.11 16.92
N ASP A 95 -3.49 22.41 16.93
CA ASP A 95 -2.16 22.98 16.70
C ASP A 95 -1.67 22.78 15.24
N GLY A 96 -2.57 22.39 14.34
CA GLY A 96 -2.32 22.25 12.91
C GLY A 96 -2.16 20.81 12.43
N GLY A 97 -1.97 19.81 13.29
CA GLY A 97 -1.84 18.42 12.87
C GLY A 97 -3.19 17.69 12.81
N PHE A 98 -3.28 16.49 13.37
CA PHE A 98 -4.52 15.70 13.40
C PHE A 98 -4.62 14.83 14.66
N ASP A 99 -5.86 14.44 15.01
CA ASP A 99 -6.11 13.48 16.10
C ASP A 99 -6.45 12.08 15.54
N LEU A 100 -7.37 12.03 14.57
CA LEU A 100 -7.70 10.83 13.80
C LEU A 100 -7.73 11.16 12.31
N LEU A 101 -7.16 10.28 11.50
CA LEU A 101 -7.11 10.41 10.04
C LEU A 101 -7.75 9.18 9.38
N PHE A 102 -8.61 9.43 8.40
CA PHE A 102 -9.05 8.40 7.46
C PHE A 102 -8.08 8.34 6.28
N VAL A 103 -7.28 7.29 6.24
CA VAL A 103 -6.32 7.01 5.16
C VAL A 103 -6.38 5.53 4.81
N GLY A 104 -6.10 5.20 3.56
CA GLY A 104 -6.01 3.82 3.08
C GLY A 104 -4.62 3.55 2.53
N TYR A 105 -4.22 2.28 2.54
CA TYR A 105 -2.92 1.83 2.06
C TYR A 105 -3.11 0.67 1.08
N ALA A 106 -2.26 0.63 0.05
CA ALA A 106 -2.10 -0.55 -0.78
C ALA A 106 -0.92 -1.36 -0.24
N MET A 107 -1.23 -2.52 0.33
CA MET A 107 -0.22 -3.39 0.94
C MET A 107 0.50 -4.23 -0.12
N THR A 108 1.69 -4.69 0.25
CA THR A 108 2.36 -5.82 -0.40
C THR A 108 1.61 -7.13 -0.15
N VAL A 109 1.87 -8.13 -0.98
CA VAL A 109 1.33 -9.48 -0.89
C VAL A 109 1.85 -10.16 0.37
N ASP A 110 3.16 -10.09 0.57
CA ASP A 110 3.78 -10.46 1.82
C ASP A 110 3.75 -9.24 2.76
N PRO A 111 3.06 -9.30 3.91
CA PRO A 111 2.85 -8.14 4.77
C PRO A 111 4.16 -7.67 5.43
N GLU A 112 4.60 -6.48 5.05
CA GLU A 112 5.74 -5.80 5.66
C GLU A 112 5.29 -4.52 6.38
N PRO A 113 5.58 -4.36 7.69
CA PRO A 113 5.11 -3.21 8.47
C PRO A 113 6.09 -2.04 8.53
N LEU A 114 7.30 -2.15 7.97
CA LEU A 114 8.38 -1.19 8.20
C LEU A 114 8.00 0.20 7.71
N SER A 115 7.53 0.31 6.46
CA SER A 115 7.18 1.60 5.84
C SER A 115 6.12 2.37 6.65
N LEU A 116 5.12 1.66 7.19
CA LEU A 116 3.97 2.26 7.86
C LEU A 116 4.11 2.41 9.37
N TYR A 117 5.01 1.67 10.03
CA TYR A 117 5.01 1.58 11.48
C TYR A 117 6.39 1.69 12.14
N HIS A 118 7.50 1.51 11.42
CA HIS A 118 8.82 1.67 12.03
C HIS A 118 9.04 3.13 12.49
N SER A 119 9.71 3.35 13.64
CA SER A 119 9.93 4.69 14.18
C SER A 119 10.76 5.59 13.26
N SER A 120 11.65 5.01 12.45
CA SER A 120 12.41 5.76 11.43
C SER A 120 11.52 6.31 10.30
N GLN A 121 10.29 5.81 10.18
CA GLN A 121 9.31 6.26 9.20
C GLN A 121 8.33 7.29 9.79
N ALA A 122 8.55 7.77 11.02
CA ALA A 122 7.71 8.80 11.62
C ALA A 122 7.70 10.07 10.76
N THR A 123 6.59 10.81 10.75
CA THR A 123 6.51 12.12 10.06
C THR A 123 7.42 13.18 10.70
N THR A 124 7.93 12.89 11.90
CA THR A 124 8.94 13.70 12.59
C THR A 124 10.39 13.34 12.22
N ALA A 125 10.59 12.27 11.44
CA ALA A 125 11.91 11.88 10.93
C ALA A 125 12.38 12.79 9.78
N VAL A 126 13.65 12.67 9.40
CA VAL A 126 14.25 13.45 8.29
C VAL A 126 14.98 12.51 7.33
N PRO A 127 14.49 12.34 6.09
CA PRO A 127 13.20 12.83 5.57
C PRO A 127 12.00 12.20 6.31
N PRO A 128 10.81 12.84 6.29
CA PRO A 128 9.61 12.25 6.87
C PRO A 128 9.25 10.94 6.15
N GLY A 129 8.66 10.00 6.88
CA GLY A 129 8.20 8.71 6.34
C GLY A 129 6.69 8.51 6.46
N GLN A 130 6.24 7.27 6.24
CA GLN A 130 4.80 6.93 6.16
C GLN A 130 4.17 6.43 7.47
N ASN A 131 4.91 6.43 8.59
CA ASN A 131 4.34 6.25 9.93
C ASN A 131 3.66 7.55 10.39
N TYR A 132 2.53 7.84 9.77
CA TYR A 132 1.69 9.01 10.06
C TYR A 132 1.19 9.02 11.51
N TYR A 133 1.04 7.84 12.09
CA TYR A 133 0.61 7.64 13.49
C TYR A 133 1.67 8.10 14.49
N ASN A 134 2.92 8.30 14.05
CA ASN A 134 4.07 8.55 14.91
C ASN A 134 4.12 7.55 16.09
N TRP A 135 3.81 6.28 15.79
CA TRP A 135 3.91 5.21 16.78
C TRP A 135 5.40 4.87 16.97
N ILE A 136 5.97 5.37 18.06
CA ILE A 136 7.39 5.16 18.41
C ILE A 136 7.48 4.05 19.44
N ASN A 137 7.97 2.87 19.05
CA ASN A 137 8.00 1.68 19.89
C ASN A 137 9.18 0.76 19.55
N ASP A 138 10.08 0.56 20.51
CA ASP A 138 11.31 -0.23 20.33
C ASP A 138 11.06 -1.70 19.95
N GLU A 139 9.98 -2.31 20.46
CA GLU A 139 9.65 -3.70 20.15
C GLU A 139 9.03 -3.83 18.75
N ASN A 140 8.21 -2.87 18.35
CA ASN A 140 7.75 -2.74 16.97
C ASN A 140 8.95 -2.61 16.03
N ASP A 141 9.91 -1.73 16.33
CA ASP A 141 11.07 -1.51 15.49
C ASP A 141 11.91 -2.77 15.34
N ARG A 142 12.18 -3.47 16.45
CA ARG A 142 12.86 -4.77 16.45
C ARG A 142 12.14 -5.80 15.56
N LEU A 143 10.81 -5.87 15.64
CA LEU A 143 10.03 -6.82 14.86
C LEU A 143 9.98 -6.44 13.37
N CYS A 144 9.83 -5.17 13.03
CA CYS A 144 9.95 -4.66 11.66
C CYS A 144 11.32 -5.00 11.04
N ASP A 145 12.41 -4.82 11.80
CA ASP A 145 13.76 -5.19 11.37
C ASP A 145 13.89 -6.70 11.14
N LEU A 146 13.41 -7.53 12.07
CA LEU A 146 13.44 -8.98 11.92
C LEU A 146 12.61 -9.46 10.73
N ILE A 147 11.41 -8.91 10.54
CA ILE A 147 10.53 -9.25 9.41
C ILE A 147 11.24 -8.90 8.10
N SER A 148 11.75 -7.68 7.98
CA SER A 148 12.40 -7.21 6.75
C SER A 148 13.71 -7.93 6.43
N GLN A 149 14.46 -8.41 7.43
CA GLN A 149 15.78 -9.03 7.25
C GLN A 149 15.77 -10.57 7.22
N THR A 150 14.65 -11.23 7.52
CA THR A 150 14.58 -12.70 7.54
C THR A 150 14.11 -13.24 6.20
N VAL A 151 15.00 -13.87 5.42
CA VAL A 151 14.66 -14.42 4.09
C VAL A 151 13.79 -15.69 4.19
N ASP A 152 14.01 -16.53 5.21
CA ASP A 152 13.21 -17.75 5.43
C ASP A 152 11.75 -17.39 5.78
N GLU A 153 10.82 -17.83 4.94
CA GLU A 153 9.40 -17.45 5.06
C GLU A 153 8.72 -18.03 6.31
N GLU A 154 9.10 -19.24 6.75
CA GLU A 154 8.51 -19.87 7.93
C GLU A 154 8.95 -19.17 9.21
N GLU A 155 10.23 -18.80 9.29
CA GLU A 155 10.77 -17.99 10.37
C GLU A 155 10.18 -16.57 10.36
N ARG A 156 10.14 -15.90 9.20
CA ARG A 156 9.57 -14.55 9.03
C ARG A 156 8.10 -14.51 9.46
N LEU A 157 7.30 -15.51 9.09
CA LEU A 157 5.90 -15.63 9.51
C LEU A 157 5.74 -15.71 11.04
N GLY A 158 6.73 -16.24 11.76
CA GLY A 158 6.79 -16.20 13.22
C GLY A 158 6.81 -14.76 13.74
N TYR A 159 7.75 -13.95 13.24
CA TYR A 159 7.88 -12.54 13.61
C TYR A 159 6.66 -11.70 13.20
N VAL A 160 6.07 -11.96 12.03
CA VAL A 160 4.82 -11.30 11.60
C VAL A 160 3.68 -11.52 12.60
N LYS A 161 3.54 -12.75 13.14
CA LYS A 161 2.51 -13.04 14.15
C LYS A 161 2.77 -12.34 15.48
N GLU A 162 4.03 -12.24 15.90
CA GLU A 162 4.42 -11.48 17.09
C GLU A 162 4.10 -9.98 16.91
N TRP A 163 4.41 -9.43 15.74
CA TRP A 163 4.11 -8.04 15.40
C TRP A 163 2.60 -7.78 15.38
N GLN A 164 1.80 -8.68 14.77
CA GLN A 164 0.34 -8.57 14.79
C GLN A 164 -0.24 -8.59 16.20
N GLN A 165 0.34 -9.40 17.10
CA GLN A 165 -0.08 -9.42 18.50
C GLN A 165 0.23 -8.09 19.22
N LEU A 166 1.40 -7.49 18.96
CA LEU A 166 1.76 -6.18 19.49
C LEU A 166 0.83 -5.09 18.94
N ALA A 167 0.67 -5.02 17.62
CA ALA A 167 -0.19 -4.06 16.95
C ALA A 167 -1.65 -4.16 17.43
N TYR A 168 -2.15 -5.37 17.68
CA TYR A 168 -3.50 -5.57 18.26
C TYR A 168 -3.62 -5.02 19.68
N GLN A 169 -2.57 -5.12 20.50
CA GLN A 169 -2.59 -4.66 21.90
C GLN A 169 -2.44 -3.15 22.02
N GLU A 170 -1.55 -2.56 21.22
CA GLU A 170 -1.22 -1.13 21.24
C GLU A 170 -2.17 -0.31 20.36
N ASN A 171 -2.76 -0.93 19.34
CA ASN A 171 -3.76 -0.37 18.43
C ASN A 171 -3.35 1.00 17.83
N PRO A 172 -2.20 1.09 17.13
CA PRO A 172 -1.72 2.33 16.53
C PRO A 172 -2.62 2.83 15.39
N SER A 173 -3.33 1.91 14.74
CA SER A 173 -4.28 2.16 13.66
C SER A 173 -5.47 1.22 13.79
N LEU A 174 -6.60 1.60 13.18
CA LEU A 174 -7.83 0.82 13.18
C LEU A 174 -8.25 0.52 11.75
N THR A 175 -8.21 -0.75 11.36
CA THR A 175 -8.74 -1.18 10.06
C THR A 175 -10.26 -1.16 10.08
N ILE A 176 -10.86 -0.34 9.22
CA ILE A 176 -12.31 -0.15 9.13
C ILE A 176 -12.92 -1.10 8.08
N GLU A 177 -12.33 -1.13 6.90
CA GLU A 177 -12.79 -1.96 5.79
C GLU A 177 -11.60 -2.42 4.95
N TYR A 178 -11.80 -3.54 4.25
CA TYR A 178 -10.98 -3.96 3.13
C TYR A 178 -11.79 -3.64 1.87
N ASP A 179 -11.30 -2.69 1.06
CA ASP A 179 -12.00 -2.26 -0.14
C ASP A 179 -11.98 -3.39 -1.18
N GLU A 180 -13.13 -3.63 -1.81
CA GLU A 180 -13.23 -4.47 -3.01
C GLU A 180 -13.13 -3.56 -4.25
N GLU A 181 -12.06 -3.72 -5.04
CA GLU A 181 -11.94 -3.02 -6.31
C GLU A 181 -12.85 -3.65 -7.37
N VAL A 182 -13.67 -2.82 -8.02
CA VAL A 182 -14.57 -3.25 -9.09
C VAL A 182 -14.11 -2.65 -10.41
N VAL A 183 -13.54 -3.48 -11.27
CA VAL A 183 -13.20 -3.10 -12.64
C VAL A 183 -14.31 -3.54 -13.59
N VAL A 184 -14.81 -2.60 -14.39
CA VAL A 184 -15.83 -2.86 -15.41
C VAL A 184 -15.23 -2.68 -16.79
N TYR A 185 -15.38 -3.69 -17.65
CA TYR A 185 -14.94 -3.67 -19.04
C TYR A 185 -16.01 -4.23 -19.98
N ASP A 186 -15.88 -3.94 -21.28
CA ASP A 186 -16.75 -4.51 -22.31
C ASP A 186 -16.25 -5.92 -22.69
N PRO A 187 -16.98 -7.00 -22.37
CA PRO A 187 -16.54 -8.36 -22.66
C PRO A 187 -16.57 -8.71 -24.15
N THR A 188 -17.12 -7.84 -25.01
CA THR A 188 -17.11 -8.03 -26.46
C THR A 188 -15.88 -7.42 -27.14
N ALA A 189 -15.18 -6.52 -26.44
CA ALA A 189 -14.03 -5.80 -26.98
C ALA A 189 -12.73 -6.61 -26.92
N LEU A 190 -12.58 -7.45 -25.89
CA LEU A 190 -11.35 -8.17 -25.58
C LEU A 190 -11.52 -9.69 -25.71
N VAL A 191 -10.41 -10.39 -25.95
CA VAL A 191 -10.30 -11.85 -25.86
C VAL A 191 -9.77 -12.22 -24.49
N GLY A 192 -10.42 -13.17 -23.82
CA GLY A 192 -9.98 -13.66 -22.51
C GLY A 192 -10.46 -12.79 -21.35
N ASP A 193 -9.92 -13.04 -20.16
CA ASP A 193 -10.14 -12.22 -18.99
C ASP A 193 -9.01 -11.17 -18.89
N PRO A 194 -9.30 -9.87 -19.10
CA PRO A 194 -8.27 -8.84 -19.01
C PRO A 194 -7.67 -8.71 -17.60
N LEU A 195 -8.29 -9.28 -16.57
CA LEU A 195 -7.89 -9.19 -15.16
C LEU A 195 -7.02 -10.37 -14.68
N GLU A 196 -6.62 -11.28 -15.58
CA GLU A 196 -5.87 -12.50 -15.23
C GLU A 196 -4.44 -12.22 -14.73
N ILE A 197 -3.87 -11.05 -15.01
CA ILE A 197 -2.52 -10.65 -14.59
C ILE A 197 -2.54 -9.20 -14.10
N LEU A 198 -1.97 -8.94 -12.92
CA LEU A 198 -2.02 -7.64 -12.27
C LEU A 198 -0.64 -7.02 -12.06
N HIS A 199 -0.58 -5.70 -12.24
CA HIS A 199 0.50 -4.83 -11.75
C HIS A 199 0.06 -4.14 -10.46
N TYR A 200 0.98 -3.74 -9.57
CA TYR A 200 0.65 -2.95 -8.38
C TYR A 200 0.11 -1.55 -8.76
N PRO A 201 -0.95 -1.01 -8.13
CA PRO A 201 -1.69 -1.54 -6.99
C PRO A 201 -2.92 -2.39 -7.35
N CYS A 202 -2.92 -3.05 -8.52
CA CYS A 202 -3.84 -4.08 -9.05
C CYS A 202 -4.51 -3.70 -10.38
N TRP A 203 -3.73 -3.32 -11.39
CA TRP A 203 -4.25 -3.01 -12.72
C TRP A 203 -3.85 -4.00 -13.82
N PRO A 204 -4.76 -4.30 -14.75
CA PRO A 204 -4.54 -5.25 -15.83
C PRO A 204 -3.51 -4.75 -16.85
N ARG A 205 -2.70 -5.66 -17.40
CA ARG A 205 -1.70 -5.35 -18.42
C ARG A 205 -2.35 -5.00 -19.76
N ALA A 206 -2.71 -3.75 -19.96
CA ALA A 206 -3.33 -3.30 -21.21
C ALA A 206 -2.49 -3.60 -22.46
N ALA A 207 -1.16 -3.64 -22.32
CA ALA A 207 -0.25 -4.03 -23.41
C ALA A 207 -0.42 -5.48 -23.88
N GLU A 208 -0.91 -6.38 -23.03
CA GLU A 208 -1.14 -7.79 -23.35
C GLU A 208 -2.56 -8.07 -23.83
N TRP A 209 -3.44 -7.07 -23.79
CA TRP A 209 -4.81 -7.22 -24.22
C TRP A 209 -4.91 -7.49 -25.70
N GLN A 210 -5.71 -8.50 -26.03
CA GLN A 210 -6.02 -8.84 -27.42
C GLN A 210 -7.43 -8.38 -27.75
N LEU A 211 -7.54 -7.51 -28.75
CA LEU A 211 -8.85 -7.13 -29.27
C LEU A 211 -9.55 -8.35 -29.86
N ASN A 212 -10.84 -8.49 -29.55
CA ASN A 212 -11.68 -9.49 -30.19
C ASN A 212 -11.72 -9.20 -31.70
N PRO A 213 -11.36 -10.15 -32.59
CA PRO A 213 -11.37 -9.90 -34.04
C PRO A 213 -12.73 -9.46 -34.61
N SER A 214 -13.81 -9.69 -33.86
CA SER A 214 -15.18 -9.28 -34.23
C SER A 214 -15.56 -7.89 -33.71
N THR A 215 -14.73 -7.28 -32.86
CA THR A 215 -14.99 -5.93 -32.37
C THR A 215 -14.76 -4.90 -33.47
N THR A 216 -15.65 -3.91 -33.54
CA THR A 216 -15.44 -2.71 -34.36
C THR A 216 -14.95 -1.53 -33.53
N GLN A 217 -14.65 -1.76 -32.24
CA GLN A 217 -14.14 -0.73 -31.36
C GLN A 217 -12.66 -0.46 -31.66
N ASP A 218 -12.32 0.81 -31.78
CA ASP A 218 -10.94 1.31 -31.89
C ASP A 218 -10.43 1.88 -30.57
N THR A 219 -11.28 1.88 -29.54
CA THR A 219 -11.02 2.44 -28.21
C THR A 219 -11.50 1.46 -27.15
N ILE A 220 -10.68 1.23 -26.12
CA ILE A 220 -11.09 0.51 -24.90
C ILE A 220 -11.29 1.56 -23.81
N VAL A 221 -12.42 1.47 -23.10
CA VAL A 221 -12.71 2.36 -21.97
C VAL A 221 -12.61 1.55 -20.69
N ILE A 222 -11.74 2.00 -19.78
CA ILE A 222 -11.68 1.50 -18.41
C ILE A 222 -12.20 2.60 -17.49
N ALA A 223 -13.13 2.25 -16.62
CA ALA A 223 -13.70 3.17 -15.65
C ALA A 223 -13.26 2.77 -14.24
N GLN A 224 -12.88 3.76 -13.43
CA GLN A 224 -12.56 3.59 -12.01
C GLN A 224 -13.49 4.45 -11.15
N THR A 225 -13.64 4.07 -9.88
CA THR A 225 -14.46 4.77 -8.89
C THR A 225 -13.74 5.97 -8.26
N GLY A 226 -12.45 6.16 -8.56
CA GLY A 226 -11.62 7.26 -8.10
C GLY A 226 -11.68 8.54 -8.96
N PRO A 227 -11.19 9.69 -8.45
CA PRO A 227 -10.96 10.89 -9.25
C PRO A 227 -10.02 10.61 -10.43
N CYS A 228 -10.06 11.52 -11.40
CA CYS A 228 -9.12 11.51 -12.52
C CYS A 228 -7.70 11.80 -12.01
N PRO A 229 -6.65 11.23 -12.61
CA PRO A 229 -5.28 11.67 -12.35
C PRO A 229 -5.11 13.18 -12.57
N GLU A 230 -4.46 13.86 -11.62
CA GLU A 230 -4.32 15.32 -11.62
C GLU A 230 -2.88 15.82 -11.41
N GLU A 231 -1.97 14.97 -10.91
CA GLU A 231 -0.56 15.33 -10.62
C GLU A 231 0.37 15.11 -11.83
N GLY A 232 -0.17 14.54 -12.91
CA GLY A 232 0.52 14.34 -14.19
C GLY A 232 0.92 12.88 -14.43
N MET A 233 1.86 12.66 -15.35
CA MET A 233 2.28 11.32 -15.79
C MET A 233 3.69 10.92 -15.36
N MET A 234 4.25 11.63 -14.37
CA MET A 234 5.60 11.34 -13.86
C MET A 234 5.49 10.52 -12.56
N ASP A 235 5.57 9.20 -12.72
CA ASP A 235 5.40 8.22 -11.63
C ASP A 235 6.26 8.51 -10.40
N LEU A 236 7.51 8.94 -10.62
CA LEU A 236 8.45 9.18 -9.54
C LEU A 236 8.08 10.33 -8.59
N VAL A 237 7.10 11.20 -8.90
CA VAL A 237 6.73 12.33 -8.02
C VAL A 237 5.26 12.39 -7.64
N SER A 238 4.40 11.65 -8.33
CA SER A 238 2.98 11.65 -7.99
C SER A 238 2.75 10.94 -6.67
N THR A 239 1.96 11.55 -5.81
CA THR A 239 1.54 11.04 -4.50
C THR A 239 0.13 10.46 -4.52
N SER A 240 -0.60 10.64 -5.63
CA SER A 240 -1.97 10.17 -5.80
C SER A 240 -2.03 8.68 -6.17
N TYR A 241 -2.73 7.90 -5.35
CA TYR A 241 -3.11 6.52 -5.68
C TYR A 241 -3.82 6.39 -7.03
N TYR A 242 -4.64 7.39 -7.37
CA TYR A 242 -5.44 7.37 -8.58
C TYR A 242 -4.62 7.62 -9.84
N ASP A 243 -3.45 8.24 -9.72
CA ASP A 243 -2.54 8.49 -10.84
C ASP A 243 -1.77 7.20 -11.20
N LEU A 244 -1.45 6.35 -10.20
CA LEU A 244 -0.81 5.04 -10.39
C LEU A 244 -1.62 4.12 -11.33
N THR A 245 -2.95 4.24 -11.33
CA THR A 245 -3.81 3.44 -12.22
C THR A 245 -3.63 3.84 -13.68
N GLY A 246 -3.29 5.11 -13.96
CA GLY A 246 -2.87 5.57 -15.28
C GLY A 246 -1.48 5.06 -15.66
N TYR A 247 -0.55 5.05 -14.70
CA TYR A 247 0.87 4.73 -14.94
C TYR A 247 1.09 3.27 -15.34
N GLY A 248 0.38 2.34 -14.72
CA GLY A 248 0.46 0.91 -15.08
C GLY A 248 0.04 0.60 -16.53
N ASN A 249 -0.57 1.56 -17.24
CA ASN A 249 -0.89 1.44 -18.67
C ASN A 249 0.17 2.07 -19.60
N VAL A 250 1.13 2.81 -19.04
CA VAL A 250 2.13 3.60 -19.79
C VAL A 250 3.56 3.13 -19.51
N TYR A 251 3.83 2.67 -18.29
CA TYR A 251 5.12 2.18 -17.85
C TYR A 251 5.05 0.68 -17.55
N ASP A 252 6.10 -0.05 -17.94
CA ASP A 252 6.28 -1.45 -17.58
C ASP A 252 7.25 -1.58 -16.39
N PRO A 253 6.92 -2.38 -15.36
CA PRO A 253 7.79 -2.65 -14.22
C PRO A 253 8.90 -3.67 -14.55
N LEU A 254 9.84 -3.86 -13.62
CA LEU A 254 10.82 -4.94 -13.74
C LEU A 254 10.15 -6.29 -13.49
N VAL A 255 9.26 -6.40 -12.50
CA VAL A 255 8.46 -7.61 -12.25
C VAL A 255 6.97 -7.30 -12.15
N TYR A 256 6.15 -8.33 -12.28
CA TYR A 256 4.71 -8.22 -12.10
C TYR A 256 4.21 -9.27 -11.11
N ARG A 257 2.93 -9.19 -10.73
CA ARG A 257 2.25 -10.20 -9.94
C ARG A 257 1.40 -11.12 -10.82
N GLU A 258 1.39 -12.39 -10.45
CA GLU A 258 0.65 -13.47 -11.09
C GLU A 258 -0.76 -13.53 -10.48
N ASN A 259 -1.78 -13.15 -11.26
CA ASN A 259 -3.20 -13.25 -10.94
C ASN A 259 -3.64 -12.75 -9.53
N LEU A 260 -4.93 -12.91 -9.23
CA LEU A 260 -5.56 -12.50 -7.96
C LEU A 260 -5.56 -13.59 -6.87
N GLU A 261 -5.12 -14.80 -7.19
CA GLU A 261 -5.13 -15.95 -6.28
C GLU A 261 -3.75 -16.17 -5.62
N THR A 262 -2.67 -16.13 -6.42
CA THR A 262 -1.32 -16.44 -5.95
C THR A 262 -0.51 -15.18 -5.67
N PHE A 263 -0.74 -14.12 -6.45
CA PHE A 263 0.06 -12.90 -6.47
C PHE A 263 1.57 -13.16 -6.62
N GLY A 264 1.95 -14.31 -7.18
CA GLY A 264 3.35 -14.71 -7.30
C GLY A 264 4.12 -13.78 -8.23
N LEU A 265 5.40 -13.54 -7.96
CA LEU A 265 6.18 -12.67 -8.84
C LEU A 265 6.49 -13.37 -10.18
N ILE A 266 6.22 -12.69 -11.30
CA ILE A 266 6.51 -13.18 -12.65
C ILE A 266 7.34 -12.16 -13.45
N PRO A 267 8.15 -12.64 -14.42
CA PRO A 267 9.02 -11.78 -15.22
C PRO A 267 8.30 -10.62 -15.92
N GLY A 268 8.88 -9.43 -15.84
CA GLY A 268 8.52 -8.26 -16.65
C GLY A 268 9.68 -7.81 -17.53
N LEU A 269 10.18 -6.58 -17.32
CA LEU A 269 11.45 -6.13 -17.91
C LEU A 269 12.67 -6.83 -17.28
N ALA A 270 12.54 -7.37 -16.07
CA ALA A 270 13.46 -8.35 -15.50
C ALA A 270 13.00 -9.78 -15.80
N LEU A 271 13.90 -10.58 -16.37
CA LEU A 271 13.69 -11.99 -16.70
C LEU A 271 14.00 -12.94 -15.53
N SER A 272 14.94 -12.55 -14.67
CA SER A 272 15.29 -13.28 -13.45
C SER A 272 16.00 -12.36 -12.46
N TRP A 273 15.98 -12.75 -11.19
CA TRP A 273 16.71 -12.10 -10.11
C TRP A 273 17.23 -13.18 -9.15
N ASP A 274 18.47 -13.03 -8.72
CA ASP A 274 19.13 -13.97 -7.82
C ASP A 274 19.81 -13.21 -6.69
N VAL A 275 19.68 -13.71 -5.46
CA VAL A 275 20.39 -13.20 -4.30
C VAL A 275 21.67 -14.01 -4.05
N ALA A 276 22.78 -13.32 -3.76
CA ALA A 276 24.03 -13.98 -3.40
C ALA A 276 23.98 -14.54 -1.97
N ALA A 277 24.98 -15.33 -1.61
CA ALA A 277 25.07 -15.96 -0.27
C ALA A 277 25.26 -14.95 0.89
N ASP A 278 25.51 -13.67 0.58
CA ASP A 278 25.55 -12.58 1.56
C ASP A 278 24.18 -11.98 1.87
N GLU A 279 23.12 -12.43 1.17
CA GLU A 279 21.72 -11.98 1.28
C GLU A 279 21.49 -10.48 0.97
N LYS A 280 22.50 -9.80 0.42
CA LYS A 280 22.52 -8.35 0.19
C LYS A 280 22.85 -7.97 -1.24
N THR A 281 23.54 -8.85 -1.96
CA THR A 281 23.86 -8.64 -3.37
C THR A 281 22.82 -9.32 -4.25
N TRP A 282 22.03 -8.53 -4.98
CA TRP A 282 21.02 -9.03 -5.91
C TRP A 282 21.47 -8.80 -7.36
N THR A 283 21.40 -9.83 -8.19
CA THR A 283 21.67 -9.73 -9.63
C THR A 283 20.38 -9.88 -10.42
N VAL A 284 20.05 -8.88 -11.23
CA VAL A 284 18.84 -8.83 -12.05
C VAL A 284 19.21 -8.93 -13.51
N LYS A 285 18.61 -9.88 -14.24
CA LYS A 285 18.79 -10.06 -15.69
C LYS A 285 17.64 -9.40 -16.44
N LEU A 286 17.96 -8.49 -17.35
CA LEU A 286 16.97 -7.70 -18.08
C LEU A 286 16.58 -8.34 -19.42
N ARG A 287 15.38 -7.99 -19.89
CA ARG A 287 14.82 -8.37 -21.18
C ARG A 287 15.55 -7.64 -22.31
N GLN A 288 16.06 -8.40 -23.28
CA GLN A 288 16.67 -7.87 -24.49
C GLN A 288 15.62 -7.52 -25.56
N GLY A 289 15.89 -6.46 -26.33
CA GLY A 289 15.02 -6.04 -27.44
C GLY A 289 13.73 -5.33 -27.03
N ALA A 290 13.58 -4.98 -25.75
CA ALA A 290 12.56 -4.04 -25.31
C ALA A 290 12.94 -2.62 -25.74
N THR A 291 11.98 -1.83 -26.18
CA THR A 291 12.20 -0.45 -26.64
C THR A 291 11.16 0.48 -26.07
N PHE A 292 11.58 1.70 -25.73
CA PHE A 292 10.65 2.79 -25.48
C PHE A 292 9.88 3.17 -26.75
N HIS A 293 8.80 3.94 -26.58
CA HIS A 293 7.91 4.34 -27.67
C HIS A 293 8.59 5.20 -28.76
N ASP A 294 9.74 5.81 -28.45
CA ASP A 294 10.58 6.56 -29.39
C ASP A 294 11.61 5.67 -30.13
N GLY A 295 11.63 4.38 -29.84
CA GLY A 295 12.51 3.39 -30.43
C GLY A 295 13.88 3.25 -29.75
N VAL A 296 14.16 3.98 -28.67
CA VAL A 296 15.37 3.77 -27.87
C VAL A 296 15.28 2.42 -27.16
N GLU A 297 16.36 1.65 -27.20
CA GLU A 297 16.45 0.34 -26.54
C GLU A 297 16.51 0.50 -25.02
N PHE A 298 15.76 -0.34 -24.30
CA PHE A 298 15.81 -0.44 -22.85
C PHE A 298 17.03 -1.24 -22.39
N THR A 299 17.79 -0.68 -21.46
CA THR A 299 19.03 -1.24 -20.94
C THR A 299 19.18 -1.03 -19.43
N ALA A 300 20.25 -1.60 -18.87
CA ALA A 300 20.65 -1.37 -17.48
C ALA A 300 20.90 0.12 -17.14
N ASP A 301 21.24 0.97 -18.12
CA ASP A 301 21.41 2.41 -17.86
C ASP A 301 20.08 3.07 -17.46
N ASP A 302 18.96 2.62 -18.02
CA ASP A 302 17.62 3.16 -17.70
C ASP A 302 17.21 2.79 -16.28
N VAL A 303 17.49 1.55 -15.87
CA VAL A 303 17.26 1.09 -14.48
C VAL A 303 18.07 1.93 -13.50
N VAL A 304 19.39 2.07 -13.73
CA VAL A 304 20.28 2.88 -12.89
C VAL A 304 19.82 4.34 -12.85
N PHE A 305 19.39 4.89 -13.99
CA PHE A 305 18.84 6.24 -14.07
C PHE A 305 17.59 6.39 -13.19
N THR A 306 16.63 5.46 -13.28
CA THR A 306 15.38 5.52 -12.51
C THR A 306 15.63 5.57 -11.01
N TYR A 307 16.44 4.66 -10.44
CA TYR A 307 16.73 4.68 -9.00
C TYR A 307 17.57 5.89 -8.58
N LYS A 308 18.43 6.39 -9.46
CA LYS A 308 19.17 7.63 -9.20
C LYS A 308 18.25 8.84 -9.17
N ALA A 309 17.32 8.93 -10.12
CA ALA A 309 16.35 10.00 -10.19
C ALA A 309 15.43 9.97 -8.95
N ALA A 310 14.88 8.80 -8.62
CA ALA A 310 14.00 8.61 -7.46
C ALA A 310 14.68 8.98 -6.13
N GLN A 311 15.98 8.71 -5.97
CA GLN A 311 16.73 9.08 -4.76
C GLN A 311 17.28 10.52 -4.79
N SER A 312 17.05 11.29 -5.85
CA SER A 312 17.58 12.66 -5.97
C SER A 312 16.79 13.64 -5.10
N ASP A 313 17.50 14.45 -4.31
CA ASP A 313 16.91 15.55 -3.54
C ASP A 313 16.28 16.63 -4.45
N GLU A 314 16.75 16.75 -5.69
CA GLU A 314 16.19 17.70 -6.67
C GLU A 314 14.83 17.24 -7.20
N LEU A 315 14.66 15.92 -7.39
CA LEU A 315 13.38 15.36 -7.82
C LEU A 315 12.38 15.31 -6.66
N ALA A 316 12.88 15.15 -5.44
CA ALA A 316 12.08 15.05 -4.22
C ALA A 316 10.96 14.01 -4.33
N SER A 317 11.28 12.84 -4.91
CA SER A 317 10.34 11.72 -4.97
C SER A 317 9.88 11.31 -3.58
N GLN A 318 8.58 11.04 -3.42
CA GLN A 318 8.03 10.45 -2.19
C GLN A 318 8.67 9.09 -1.85
N TYR A 319 9.20 8.37 -2.84
CA TYR A 319 9.89 7.09 -2.64
C TYR A 319 11.36 7.26 -2.24
N GLY A 320 11.93 8.46 -2.39
CA GLY A 320 13.37 8.69 -2.25
C GLY A 320 13.91 8.35 -0.86
N GLY A 321 13.16 8.67 0.20
CA GLY A 321 13.52 8.32 1.58
C GLY A 321 13.54 6.81 1.82
N PHE A 322 12.47 6.13 1.38
CA PHE A 322 12.34 4.68 1.47
C PHE A 322 13.44 3.96 0.67
N LEU A 323 13.67 4.35 -0.59
CA LEU A 323 14.71 3.76 -1.43
C LEU A 323 16.11 3.99 -0.85
N LYS A 324 16.40 5.16 -0.28
CA LYS A 324 17.68 5.41 0.42
C LYS A 324 17.86 4.50 1.64
N GLN A 325 16.79 4.20 2.38
CA GLN A 325 16.86 3.28 3.51
C GLN A 325 17.15 1.84 3.07
N ILE A 326 16.45 1.35 2.04
CA ILE A 326 16.58 -0.03 1.59
C ILE A 326 17.84 -0.25 0.74
N ILE A 327 18.10 0.64 -0.22
CA ILE A 327 19.21 0.51 -1.19
C ILE A 327 20.48 1.18 -0.68
N GLY A 328 20.41 2.11 0.27
CA GLY A 328 21.57 2.83 0.83
C GLY A 328 22.09 3.99 -0.02
N GLY A 329 21.74 4.04 -1.32
CA GLY A 329 22.15 5.09 -2.24
C GLY A 329 22.07 4.67 -3.71
N ALA A 330 22.04 5.63 -4.63
CA ALA A 330 21.96 5.36 -6.07
C ALA A 330 23.22 4.64 -6.61
N GLU A 331 24.36 4.83 -5.97
CA GLU A 331 25.63 4.16 -6.27
C GLU A 331 25.60 2.66 -6.02
N ASN A 332 24.65 2.17 -5.23
CA ASN A 332 24.48 0.75 -4.95
C ASN A 332 23.68 0.03 -6.05
N VAL A 333 23.12 0.76 -7.02
CA VAL A 333 22.50 0.22 -8.23
C VAL A 333 23.54 0.29 -9.36
N VAL A 334 24.13 -0.85 -9.69
CA VAL A 334 25.31 -0.94 -10.55
C VAL A 334 24.96 -1.62 -11.86
N LYS A 335 25.24 -0.94 -12.98
CA LYS A 335 25.28 -1.57 -14.30
C LYS A 335 26.48 -2.52 -14.39
N VAL A 336 26.22 -3.82 -14.54
CA VAL A 336 27.27 -4.84 -14.78
C VAL A 336 27.56 -4.97 -16.27
N ASP A 337 26.49 -5.04 -17.07
CA ASP A 337 26.49 -4.98 -18.53
C ASP A 337 25.15 -4.40 -19.01
N ASP A 338 24.94 -4.30 -20.33
CA ASP A 338 23.73 -3.67 -20.90
C ASP A 338 22.41 -4.33 -20.46
N TYR A 339 22.43 -5.59 -20.02
CA TYR A 339 21.24 -6.35 -19.62
C TYR A 339 21.38 -6.99 -18.24
N THR A 340 22.28 -6.48 -17.41
CA THR A 340 22.49 -6.97 -16.04
C THR A 340 22.68 -5.78 -15.10
N VAL A 341 21.83 -5.73 -14.08
CA VAL A 341 21.92 -4.76 -12.98
C VAL A 341 22.22 -5.52 -11.70
N GLN A 342 23.10 -4.98 -10.88
CA GLN A 342 23.39 -5.49 -9.54
C GLN A 342 22.98 -4.45 -8.50
N PHE A 343 22.24 -4.88 -7.48
CA PHE A 343 21.90 -4.07 -6.31
C PHE A 343 22.73 -4.55 -5.11
N ASN A 344 23.39 -3.63 -4.42
CA ASN A 344 24.24 -3.92 -3.25
C ASN A 344 23.62 -3.28 -2.00
N LEU A 345 22.75 -4.01 -1.33
CA LEU A 345 22.02 -3.47 -0.18
C LEU A 345 22.95 -3.32 1.04
N PRO A 346 22.75 -2.29 1.89
CA PRO A 346 23.50 -2.16 3.15
C PRO A 346 23.18 -3.30 4.11
N GLU A 347 21.91 -3.69 4.20
CA GLU A 347 21.36 -4.75 5.03
C GLU A 347 20.50 -5.71 4.19
N THR A 348 20.22 -6.90 4.74
CA THR A 348 19.33 -7.88 4.09
C THR A 348 17.93 -7.29 3.96
N TYR A 349 17.30 -7.50 2.80
CA TYR A 349 15.90 -7.13 2.60
C TYR A 349 15.15 -8.25 1.88
N ALA A 350 14.37 -9.02 2.63
CA ALA A 350 13.64 -10.19 2.16
C ALA A 350 12.58 -9.85 1.09
N TYR A 351 12.07 -8.62 1.12
CA TYR A 351 11.04 -8.12 0.22
C TYR A 351 11.59 -7.50 -1.07
N PHE A 352 12.92 -7.56 -1.30
CA PHE A 352 13.56 -6.92 -2.45
C PHE A 352 12.87 -7.23 -3.80
N PRO A 353 12.55 -8.49 -4.15
CA PRO A 353 11.92 -8.76 -5.43
C PRO A 353 10.54 -8.14 -5.61
N GLU A 354 9.76 -8.01 -4.54
CA GLU A 354 8.40 -7.49 -4.62
C GLU A 354 8.35 -5.95 -4.55
N VAL A 355 9.24 -5.36 -3.77
CA VAL A 355 9.16 -3.95 -3.39
C VAL A 355 10.13 -3.08 -4.17
N ILE A 356 11.26 -3.65 -4.62
CA ILE A 356 12.28 -2.90 -5.36
C ILE A 356 12.12 -3.09 -6.86
N LEU A 357 11.83 -4.30 -7.35
CA LEU A 357 11.64 -4.60 -8.78
C LEU A 357 10.19 -4.35 -9.21
#